data_AF-D0NXR1-F1
#
_entry.id   AF-D0NXR1-F1
#
_cell.length_a   1.000
_cell.length_b   1.000
_cell.length_c   1.000
_cell.angle_alpha   90.00
_cell.angle_beta   90.00
_cell.angle_gamma   90.00
#
_symmetry.space_group_name_H-M   'P 1'
#
loop_
_entity.id
_entity.type
_entity.pdbx_description
1 polymer ?
#
loop_
_entity_poly.entity_id
_entity_poly.type
_entity_poly.pdbx_seq_one_letter_code
_entity_poly.pdbx_strand_id
1 'polypeptide(L)'
;MQAINTTTTSAKTGTTFQTTLKTFLDSEGASTMGIPKFTCLGWHQTGGCSPDGPRETQNDASCSTNIKAGASGYCLLKNEAGEEVQAMRVNCSSLRDEVRFNCHQAVDFVRVAPQIDALIAAKRQVIKQNEAVQLHPTNGVLMVMYPKLLASVYSTVRLLRFYNCSLPIELWYLESEMGTNPLNESRVLQSLVNEYGPISLHGIAETRVDGFNTKVFALAHSELDQVLFLDADNSPVRDPTYLFTTPTFVENGAIFWPDFWHPMNTIFNINKESLLWELVGTPYTWTCSSKKAVSY
;
A
#
# COMPACT_ATOMS: atom_id res chain seq x y z
N MET A 1 -33.38 -38.80 -27.59
CA MET A 1 -32.53 -38.78 -26.38
C MET A 1 -31.82 -37.44 -26.36
N GLN A 2 -32.17 -36.59 -25.41
CA GLN A 2 -31.67 -35.21 -25.27
C GLN A 2 -30.24 -35.24 -24.71
N ALA A 3 -29.34 -34.48 -25.34
CA ALA A 3 -28.05 -34.12 -24.79
C ALA A 3 -28.25 -32.93 -23.84
N ILE A 4 -27.83 -33.10 -22.58
CA ILE A 4 -27.81 -32.02 -21.59
C ILE A 4 -26.41 -31.40 -21.61
N ASN A 5 -26.34 -30.17 -22.12
CA ASN A 5 -25.22 -29.26 -21.89
C ASN A 5 -25.29 -28.74 -20.45
N THR A 6 -24.25 -28.99 -19.66
CA THR A 6 -24.01 -28.26 -18.41
C THR A 6 -22.77 -27.39 -18.56
N THR A 7 -22.99 -26.19 -19.07
CA THR A 7 -22.14 -25.01 -18.85
C THR A 7 -22.29 -24.63 -17.38
N THR A 8 -21.25 -24.82 -16.57
CA THR A 8 -21.25 -24.35 -15.17
C THR A 8 -20.34 -23.14 -15.05
N THR A 9 -20.97 -22.02 -14.75
CA THR A 9 -20.46 -20.66 -14.61
C THR A 9 -19.63 -20.49 -13.34
N SER A 10 -18.33 -20.24 -13.48
CA SER A 10 -17.46 -19.75 -12.38
C SER A 10 -17.43 -18.22 -12.39
N ALA A 11 -18.53 -17.58 -11.94
CA ALA A 11 -18.69 -16.12 -12.01
C ALA A 11 -19.18 -15.45 -10.72
N LYS A 12 -19.16 -16.13 -9.56
CA LYS A 12 -19.78 -15.60 -8.32
C LYS A 12 -18.80 -15.23 -7.19
N THR A 13 -17.53 -15.66 -7.22
CA THR A 13 -16.66 -15.58 -6.03
C THR A 13 -15.60 -14.48 -6.11
N GLY A 14 -15.04 -14.21 -7.30
CA GLY A 14 -14.12 -13.08 -7.52
C GLY A 14 -14.77 -11.72 -7.26
N THR A 15 -16.10 -11.67 -7.33
CA THR A 15 -16.89 -10.45 -7.11
C THR A 15 -16.79 -9.96 -5.67
N THR A 16 -16.67 -10.82 -4.64
CA THR A 16 -16.72 -10.37 -3.24
C THR A 16 -15.46 -9.63 -2.81
N PHE A 17 -14.26 -10.20 -3.01
CA PHE A 17 -13.01 -9.48 -2.68
C PHE A 17 -12.80 -8.25 -3.54
N GLN A 18 -13.07 -8.34 -4.85
CA GLN A 18 -12.97 -7.17 -5.74
C GLN A 18 -13.96 -6.08 -5.33
N THR A 19 -15.17 -6.45 -4.90
CA THR A 19 -16.14 -5.48 -4.35
C THR A 19 -15.66 -4.92 -3.02
N THR A 20 -15.10 -5.71 -2.11
CA THR A 20 -14.58 -5.22 -0.81
C THR A 20 -13.35 -4.32 -1.01
N LEU A 21 -12.41 -4.71 -1.87
CA LEU A 21 -11.23 -3.93 -2.22
C LEU A 21 -11.64 -2.63 -2.90
N LYS A 22 -12.53 -2.69 -3.91
CA LYS A 22 -13.09 -1.51 -4.55
C LYS A 22 -13.81 -0.61 -3.54
N THR A 23 -14.60 -1.18 -2.63
CA THR A 23 -15.31 -0.40 -1.60
C THR A 23 -14.35 0.26 -0.61
N PHE A 24 -13.22 -0.38 -0.30
CA PHE A 24 -12.16 0.21 0.50
C PHE A 24 -11.41 1.31 -0.25
N LEU A 25 -11.05 1.09 -1.52
CA LEU A 25 -10.34 2.05 -2.35
C LEU A 25 -11.22 3.25 -2.75
N ASP A 26 -12.52 3.02 -2.93
CA ASP A 26 -13.49 4.04 -3.34
C ASP A 26 -14.13 4.78 -2.16
N SER A 27 -13.84 4.40 -0.91
CA SER A 27 -14.45 5.05 0.25
C SER A 27 -13.93 6.49 0.42
N GLU A 28 -14.68 7.45 -0.10
CA GLU A 28 -14.67 8.81 0.42
C GLU A 28 -15.57 8.85 1.67
N GLY A 29 -14.95 8.71 2.84
CA GLY A 29 -15.64 8.68 4.12
C GLY A 29 -15.89 7.27 4.66
N ALA A 30 -16.85 7.16 5.60
CA ALA A 30 -17.09 5.93 6.37
C ALA A 30 -17.40 4.71 5.48
N SER A 31 -16.49 3.75 5.47
CA SER A 31 -16.64 2.43 4.85
C SER A 31 -17.97 1.76 5.20
N THR A 32 -18.57 1.05 4.24
CA THR A 32 -19.78 0.22 4.42
C THR A 32 -19.48 -1.14 5.03
N MET A 33 -18.20 -1.46 5.31
CA MET A 33 -17.86 -2.56 6.21
C MET A 33 -18.39 -2.21 7.61
N GLY A 34 -18.90 -3.20 8.36
CA GLY A 34 -19.47 -3.03 9.71
C GLY A 34 -18.44 -2.65 10.76
N ILE A 35 -17.71 -1.56 10.52
CA ILE A 35 -16.66 -1.04 11.37
C ILE A 35 -17.32 -0.15 12.42
N PRO A 36 -16.89 -0.24 13.69
CA PRO A 36 -17.49 0.49 14.79
C PRO A 36 -17.57 2.00 14.48
N LYS A 37 -18.72 2.60 14.80
CA LYS A 37 -18.83 4.06 14.80
C LYS A 37 -18.14 4.60 16.04
N PHE A 38 -17.44 5.71 15.86
CA PHE A 38 -16.81 6.45 16.93
C PHE A 38 -17.35 7.87 16.96
N THR A 39 -17.59 8.36 18.17
CA THR A 39 -17.95 9.75 18.43
C THR A 39 -16.75 10.43 19.08
N CYS A 40 -16.32 11.56 18.55
CA CYS A 40 -15.24 12.32 19.16
C CYS A 40 -15.71 13.00 20.45
N LEU A 41 -14.91 12.88 21.52
CA LEU A 41 -15.13 13.57 22.80
C LEU A 41 -14.25 14.82 22.94
N GLY A 42 -13.03 14.80 22.40
CA GLY A 42 -12.16 15.97 22.38
C GLY A 42 -10.68 15.64 22.36
N TRP A 43 -9.85 16.68 22.36
CA TRP A 43 -8.41 16.61 22.53
C TRP A 43 -8.05 16.67 24.02
N HIS A 44 -7.23 15.73 24.46
CA HIS A 44 -6.69 15.66 25.82
C HIS A 44 -5.18 15.93 25.80
N GLN A 45 -4.78 17.09 26.34
CA GLN A 45 -3.37 17.50 26.39
C GLN A 45 -2.58 16.79 27.50
N THR A 46 -1.37 16.37 27.21
CA THR A 46 -0.45 15.83 28.21
C THR A 46 0.89 16.56 28.21
N GLY A 47 1.51 16.63 29.38
CA GLY A 47 2.83 17.22 29.56
C GLY A 47 3.97 16.22 29.33
N GLY A 48 5.20 16.73 29.28
CA GLY A 48 6.40 15.89 29.24
C GLY A 48 6.67 15.20 27.90
N CYS A 49 6.13 15.73 26.79
CA CYS A 49 6.30 15.15 25.45
C CYS A 49 5.97 13.65 25.39
N SER A 50 4.90 13.24 26.07
CA SER A 50 4.41 11.87 26.08
C SER A 50 2.89 11.84 26.11
N PRO A 51 2.20 11.07 25.24
CA PRO A 51 0.74 10.90 25.31
C PRO A 51 0.30 10.22 26.63
N ASP A 52 1.22 9.58 27.34
CA ASP A 52 1.02 8.97 28.66
C ASP A 52 1.48 9.88 29.82
N GLY A 53 1.86 11.12 29.51
CA GLY A 53 2.33 12.11 30.48
C GLY A 53 1.21 12.66 31.38
N PRO A 54 1.58 13.52 32.36
CA PRO A 54 0.60 14.15 33.25
C PRO A 54 -0.41 14.97 32.46
N ARG A 55 -1.69 14.91 32.85
CA ARG A 55 -2.77 15.65 32.18
C ARG A 55 -2.64 17.16 32.42
N GLU A 56 -2.83 17.93 31.35
CA GLU A 56 -2.86 19.40 31.34
C GLU A 56 -4.26 19.87 30.93
N THR A 57 -5.26 19.66 31.79
CA THR A 57 -6.68 19.87 31.44
C THR A 57 -7.01 21.30 30.99
N GLN A 58 -6.22 22.29 31.41
CA GLN A 58 -6.35 23.67 30.97
C GLN A 58 -6.07 23.89 29.47
N ASN A 59 -5.41 22.93 28.83
CA ASN A 59 -5.01 22.95 27.42
C ASN A 59 -5.82 21.96 26.57
N ASP A 60 -6.85 21.33 27.14
CA ASP A 60 -7.77 20.48 26.38
C ASP A 60 -8.54 21.30 25.34
N ALA A 61 -8.97 20.64 24.26
CA ALA A 61 -9.61 21.32 23.17
C ALA A 61 -10.78 20.53 22.55
N SER A 62 -11.67 21.26 21.87
CA SER A 62 -12.79 20.65 21.17
C SER A 62 -12.32 19.79 19.98
N CYS A 63 -13.19 18.89 19.51
CA CYS A 63 -12.90 18.05 18.34
C CYS A 63 -12.57 18.83 17.06
N SER A 64 -13.10 20.06 16.91
CA SER A 64 -12.85 20.94 15.75
C SER A 64 -11.60 21.80 15.90
N THR A 65 -11.00 21.86 17.07
CA THR A 65 -9.83 22.70 17.30
C THR A 65 -8.62 22.11 16.57
N ASN A 66 -7.94 22.92 15.76
CA ASN A 66 -6.73 22.52 15.09
C ASN A 66 -5.55 22.50 16.07
N ILE A 67 -5.03 21.31 16.32
CA ILE A 67 -3.84 21.03 17.11
C ILE A 67 -2.62 21.12 16.20
N LYS A 68 -1.62 21.88 16.64
CA LYS A 68 -0.35 22.02 15.93
C LYS A 68 0.59 20.86 16.32
N ALA A 69 1.36 20.37 15.35
CA ALA A 69 2.51 19.50 15.63
C ALA A 69 3.44 20.11 16.70
N GLY A 70 4.06 19.25 17.49
CA GLY A 70 4.80 19.62 18.70
C GLY A 70 3.97 19.54 19.99
N ALA A 71 2.64 19.44 19.90
CA ALA A 71 1.79 19.13 21.04
C ALA A 71 1.93 17.66 21.47
N SER A 72 1.62 17.38 22.74
CA SER A 72 1.61 16.04 23.31
C SER A 72 0.23 15.75 23.88
N GLY A 73 -0.31 14.57 23.59
CA GLY A 73 -1.66 14.20 24.01
C GLY A 73 -2.30 13.18 23.08
N TYR A 74 -3.63 13.08 23.16
CA TYR A 74 -4.42 12.16 22.36
C TYR A 74 -5.83 12.70 22.12
N CYS A 75 -6.47 12.21 21.07
CA CYS A 75 -7.90 12.38 20.84
C CYS A 75 -8.67 11.29 21.60
N LEU A 76 -9.61 11.71 22.45
CA LEU A 76 -10.52 10.80 23.13
C LEU A 76 -11.77 10.59 22.27
N LEU A 77 -12.07 9.32 21.99
CA LEU A 77 -13.24 8.89 21.24
C LEU A 77 -14.11 7.99 22.12
N LYS A 78 -15.39 7.85 21.75
CA LYS A 78 -16.33 6.92 22.36
C LYS A 78 -16.87 5.95 21.33
N ASN A 79 -16.79 4.65 21.59
CA ASN A 79 -17.33 3.62 20.71
C ASN A 79 -18.83 3.40 20.94
N GLU A 80 -19.47 2.56 20.10
CA GLU A 80 -20.90 2.23 20.23
C GLU A 80 -21.25 1.47 21.54
N ALA A 81 -20.29 0.75 22.12
CA ALA A 81 -20.45 0.09 23.43
C ALA A 81 -20.38 1.09 24.60
N GLY A 82 -20.05 2.35 24.33
CA GLY A 82 -19.91 3.41 25.32
C GLY A 82 -18.54 3.47 26.00
N GLU A 83 -17.57 2.70 25.52
CA GLU A 83 -16.19 2.68 26.02
C GLU A 83 -15.39 3.83 25.41
N GLU A 84 -14.47 4.38 26.20
CA GLU A 84 -13.58 5.44 25.77
C GLU A 84 -12.30 4.85 25.15
N VAL A 85 -11.92 5.37 23.99
CA VAL A 85 -10.76 4.92 23.21
C VAL A 85 -9.87 6.13 22.94
N GLN A 86 -8.57 5.98 23.23
CA GLN A 86 -7.56 6.98 22.88
C GLN A 86 -7.05 6.73 21.46
N ALA A 87 -7.00 7.78 20.65
CA ALA A 87 -6.57 7.73 19.25
C ALA A 87 -5.67 8.92 18.91
N MET A 88 -4.89 8.80 17.84
CA MET A 88 -3.91 9.80 17.41
C MET A 88 -3.03 10.24 18.59
N ARG A 89 -2.41 9.26 19.26
CA ARG A 89 -1.57 9.49 20.44
C ARG A 89 -0.25 10.09 19.96
N VAL A 90 -0.06 11.38 20.21
CA VAL A 90 1.11 12.13 19.73
C VAL A 90 1.99 12.58 20.87
N ASN A 91 3.29 12.69 20.57
CA ASN A 91 4.24 13.47 21.32
C ASN A 91 4.79 14.63 20.48
N CYS A 92 5.74 15.35 21.06
CA CYS A 92 6.38 16.51 20.45
C CYS A 92 7.09 16.25 19.12
N SER A 93 7.37 14.99 18.76
CA SER A 93 8.07 14.59 17.52
C SER A 93 7.25 13.64 16.62
N SER A 94 5.99 13.34 16.96
CA SER A 94 5.15 12.42 16.19
C SER A 94 4.79 12.93 14.80
N LEU A 95 4.77 14.24 14.60
CA LEU A 95 4.33 14.93 13.39
C LEU A 95 5.35 16.02 13.00
N ARG A 96 5.41 16.34 11.71
CA ARG A 96 6.22 17.48 11.24
C ARG A 96 5.61 18.81 11.63
N ASP A 97 6.46 19.81 11.85
CA ASP A 97 6.09 21.13 12.38
C ASP A 97 4.97 21.86 11.61
N GLU A 98 4.87 21.63 10.30
CA GLU A 98 3.84 22.21 9.43
C GLU A 98 2.45 21.59 9.59
N VAL A 99 2.38 20.38 10.16
CA VAL A 99 1.14 19.60 10.25
C VAL A 99 0.21 20.22 11.30
N ARG A 100 -1.05 20.34 10.92
CA ARG A 100 -2.17 20.63 11.81
C ARG A 100 -3.22 19.55 11.63
N PHE A 101 -3.80 19.10 12.73
CA PHE A 101 -4.83 18.08 12.73
C PHE A 101 -5.91 18.41 13.75
N ASN A 102 -7.05 17.73 13.70
CA ASN A 102 -8.09 17.83 14.72
C ASN A 102 -8.71 16.46 15.00
N CYS A 103 -9.44 16.33 16.10
CA CYS A 103 -9.95 15.03 16.54
C CYS A 103 -11.15 14.52 15.74
N HIS A 104 -11.73 15.29 14.81
CA HIS A 104 -12.65 14.70 13.84
C HIS A 104 -11.93 13.73 12.89
N GLN A 105 -10.67 14.05 12.52
CA GLN A 105 -9.85 13.16 11.70
C GLN A 105 -9.50 11.86 12.44
N ALA A 106 -9.45 11.89 13.78
CA ALA A 106 -9.21 10.69 14.58
C ALA A 106 -10.29 9.62 14.40
N VAL A 107 -11.53 10.01 14.05
CA VAL A 107 -12.62 9.06 13.79
C VAL A 107 -12.34 8.22 12.54
N ASP A 108 -11.80 8.83 11.48
CA ASP A 108 -11.41 8.09 10.28
C ASP A 108 -10.10 7.35 10.50
N PHE A 109 -9.17 7.93 11.25
CA PHE A 109 -7.90 7.33 11.64
C PHE A 109 -8.08 5.94 12.29
N VAL A 110 -8.94 5.82 13.30
CA VAL A 110 -9.15 4.54 14.01
C VAL A 110 -9.83 3.46 13.17
N ARG A 111 -10.41 3.82 12.02
CA ARG A 111 -11.08 2.86 11.15
C ARG A 111 -10.11 2.15 10.21
N VAL A 112 -8.92 2.71 9.97
CA VAL A 112 -7.98 2.18 8.97
C VAL A 112 -7.47 0.79 9.34
N ALA A 113 -6.92 0.60 10.54
CA ALA A 113 -6.41 -0.72 10.95
C ALA A 113 -7.50 -1.83 10.91
N PRO A 114 -8.72 -1.65 11.47
CA PRO A 114 -9.80 -2.62 11.33
C PRO A 114 -10.21 -2.90 9.88
N GLN A 115 -10.18 -1.89 8.99
CA GLN A 115 -10.46 -2.07 7.57
C GLN A 115 -9.40 -2.96 6.90
N ILE A 116 -8.12 -2.71 7.21
CA ILE A 116 -7.00 -3.52 6.73
C ILE A 116 -7.16 -4.98 7.20
N ASP A 117 -7.48 -5.19 8.47
CA ASP A 117 -7.69 -6.53 9.03
C ASP A 117 -8.85 -7.27 8.35
N ALA A 118 -9.96 -6.56 8.09
CA ALA A 118 -11.11 -7.12 7.38
C ALA A 118 -10.76 -7.52 5.93
N LEU A 119 -9.97 -6.69 5.23
CA LEU A 119 -9.48 -7.00 3.89
C LEU A 119 -8.55 -8.21 3.88
N ILE A 120 -7.60 -8.27 4.83
CA ILE A 120 -6.70 -9.42 4.98
C ILE A 120 -7.50 -10.70 5.22
N ALA A 121 -8.50 -10.65 6.11
CA ALA A 121 -9.38 -11.77 6.39
C ALA A 121 -10.14 -12.22 5.13
N ALA A 122 -10.74 -11.27 4.40
CA ALA A 122 -11.45 -11.56 3.15
C ALA A 122 -10.54 -12.19 2.09
N LYS A 123 -9.33 -11.65 1.88
CA LYS A 123 -8.35 -12.19 0.92
C LYS A 123 -7.91 -13.60 1.30
N ARG A 124 -7.66 -13.86 2.58
CA ARG A 124 -7.31 -15.21 3.08
C ARG A 124 -8.42 -16.24 2.80
N GLN A 125 -9.69 -15.84 2.89
CA GLN A 125 -10.80 -16.74 2.54
C GLN A 125 -10.82 -17.07 1.04
N VAL A 126 -10.58 -16.08 0.18
CA VAL A 126 -10.48 -16.31 -1.28
C VAL A 126 -9.33 -17.27 -1.61
N ILE A 127 -8.17 -17.08 -0.98
CA ILE A 127 -7.01 -17.97 -1.19
C ILE A 127 -7.35 -19.41 -0.80
N LYS A 128 -7.92 -19.62 0.40
CA LYS A 128 -8.34 -20.96 0.87
C LYS A 128 -9.34 -21.65 -0.04
N GLN A 129 -10.25 -20.88 -0.66
CA GLN A 129 -11.22 -21.43 -1.62
C GLN A 129 -10.57 -21.81 -2.95
N ASN A 130 -9.46 -21.17 -3.31
CA ASN A 130 -8.72 -21.41 -4.54
C ASN A 130 -7.59 -22.46 -4.40
N GLU A 131 -7.29 -22.94 -3.18
CA GLU A 131 -6.31 -24.01 -2.91
C GLU A 131 -6.63 -25.35 -3.62
N ALA A 132 -7.84 -25.51 -4.18
CA ALA A 132 -8.24 -26.69 -4.94
C ALA A 132 -7.64 -26.78 -6.37
N VAL A 133 -6.90 -25.75 -6.83
CA VAL A 133 -6.25 -25.76 -8.15
C VAL A 133 -4.75 -25.50 -7.98
N GLN A 134 -3.92 -26.53 -8.19
CA GLN A 134 -2.47 -26.39 -8.32
C GLN A 134 -2.13 -25.65 -9.62
N LEU A 135 -2.22 -24.32 -9.60
CA LEU A 135 -1.55 -23.46 -10.56
C LEU A 135 -0.18 -23.06 -10.00
N HIS A 136 0.85 -23.11 -10.84
CA HIS A 136 2.11 -22.45 -10.52
C HIS A 136 1.86 -20.95 -10.43
N PRO A 137 2.29 -20.26 -9.36
CA PRO A 137 2.07 -18.83 -9.24
C PRO A 137 2.75 -18.09 -10.38
N THR A 138 2.07 -17.10 -10.92
CA THR A 138 2.59 -16.24 -11.96
C THR A 138 3.50 -15.19 -11.31
N ASN A 139 4.81 -15.38 -11.49
CA ASN A 139 5.82 -14.46 -11.00
C ASN A 139 6.10 -13.41 -12.06
N GLY A 140 6.20 -12.14 -11.69
CA GLY A 140 6.47 -11.08 -12.65
C GLY A 140 7.07 -9.83 -12.04
N VAL A 141 7.49 -8.92 -12.90
CA VAL A 141 7.98 -7.59 -12.54
C VAL A 141 6.86 -6.59 -12.75
N LEU A 142 6.63 -5.72 -11.78
CA LEU A 142 5.71 -4.60 -11.93
C LEU A 142 6.50 -3.30 -11.86
N MET A 143 6.29 -2.42 -12.83
CA MET A 143 6.89 -1.08 -12.86
C MET A 143 5.81 -0.03 -13.11
N VAL A 144 5.92 1.11 -12.43
CA VAL A 144 5.12 2.30 -12.72
C VAL A 144 5.96 3.27 -13.56
N MET A 145 5.38 3.78 -14.64
CA MET A 145 6.04 4.67 -15.58
C MET A 145 5.24 5.94 -15.83
N TYR A 146 5.96 7.01 -16.15
CA TYR A 146 5.45 8.28 -16.65
C TYR A 146 6.45 8.85 -17.67
N PRO A 147 6.12 9.90 -18.45
CA PRO A 147 6.90 10.28 -19.63
C PRO A 147 8.41 10.46 -19.40
N LYS A 148 8.82 11.05 -18.27
CA LYS A 148 10.25 11.28 -17.97
C LYS A 148 11.02 10.00 -17.62
N LEU A 149 10.34 8.92 -17.25
CA LEU A 149 10.96 7.65 -16.88
C LEU A 149 11.08 6.66 -18.05
N LEU A 150 10.51 6.96 -19.22
CA LEU A 150 10.50 6.03 -20.36
C LEU A 150 11.89 5.50 -20.74
N ALA A 151 12.91 6.36 -20.74
CA ALA A 151 14.29 5.95 -21.03
C ALA A 151 14.86 5.03 -19.94
N SER A 152 14.49 5.25 -18.68
CA SER A 152 14.90 4.44 -17.54
C SER A 152 14.25 3.06 -17.60
N VAL A 153 12.93 3.00 -17.81
CA VAL A 153 12.18 1.75 -18.04
C VAL A 153 12.77 0.98 -19.23
N TYR A 154 13.05 1.66 -20.34
CA TYR A 154 13.68 1.04 -21.51
C TYR A 154 15.00 0.36 -21.15
N SER A 155 15.86 1.08 -20.42
CA SER A 155 17.17 0.57 -20.01
C SER A 155 17.04 -0.61 -19.04
N THR A 156 16.16 -0.51 -18.04
CA THR A 156 15.92 -1.55 -17.05
C THR A 156 15.35 -2.83 -17.67
N VAL A 157 14.36 -2.73 -18.56
CA VAL A 157 13.80 -3.89 -19.27
C VAL A 157 14.86 -4.56 -20.15
N ARG A 158 15.65 -3.77 -20.88
CA ARG A 158 16.74 -4.29 -21.70
C ARG A 158 17.80 -5.00 -20.85
N LEU A 159 18.13 -4.47 -19.67
CA LEU A 159 19.04 -5.14 -18.72
C LEU A 159 18.46 -6.46 -18.21
N LEU A 160 17.18 -6.50 -17.86
CA LEU A 160 16.50 -7.75 -17.48
C LEU A 160 16.65 -8.81 -18.57
N ARG A 161 16.35 -8.46 -19.83
CA ARG A 161 16.49 -9.39 -20.95
C ARG A 161 17.94 -9.75 -21.25
N PHE A 162 18.88 -8.82 -21.09
CA PHE A 162 20.32 -9.09 -21.20
C PHE A 162 20.78 -10.16 -20.19
N TYR A 163 20.25 -10.15 -18.97
CA TYR A 163 20.50 -11.18 -17.97
C TYR A 163 19.65 -12.45 -18.16
N ASN A 164 19.00 -12.64 -19.32
CA ASN A 164 18.11 -13.75 -19.63
C ASN A 164 16.88 -13.89 -18.70
N CYS A 165 16.45 -12.81 -18.06
CA CYS A 165 15.21 -12.81 -17.28
C CYS A 165 14.01 -12.97 -18.22
N SER A 166 13.22 -14.02 -17.98
CA SER A 166 12.02 -14.37 -18.78
C SER A 166 10.71 -13.94 -18.11
N LEU A 167 10.78 -13.29 -16.95
CA LEU A 167 9.59 -12.87 -16.21
C LEU A 167 8.74 -11.90 -17.06
N PRO A 168 7.40 -12.05 -17.05
CA PRO A 168 6.48 -11.04 -17.56
C PRO A 168 6.66 -9.72 -16.82
N ILE A 169 6.52 -8.63 -17.56
CA ILE A 169 6.62 -7.28 -17.00
C ILE A 169 5.30 -6.54 -17.22
N GLU A 170 4.68 -6.11 -16.13
CA GLU A 170 3.54 -5.19 -16.15
C GLU A 170 4.03 -3.74 -16.05
N LEU A 171 3.74 -2.94 -17.07
CA LEU A 171 4.02 -1.51 -17.10
C LEU A 171 2.74 -0.72 -16.85
N TRP A 172 2.64 -0.12 -15.67
CA TRP A 172 1.50 0.68 -15.24
C TRP A 172 1.74 2.18 -15.44
N TYR A 173 0.72 2.92 -15.87
CA TYR A 173 0.83 4.37 -16.11
C TYR A 173 -0.50 5.09 -15.89
N LEU A 174 -0.44 6.40 -15.61
CA LEU A 174 -1.63 7.25 -15.58
C LEU A 174 -2.02 7.66 -17.01
N GLU A 175 -3.28 7.40 -17.40
CA GLU A 175 -3.79 7.83 -18.71
C GLU A 175 -3.82 9.35 -18.85
N SER A 176 -4.00 10.06 -17.75
CA SER A 176 -3.94 11.53 -17.70
C SER A 176 -2.57 12.10 -18.08
N GLU A 177 -1.49 11.31 -17.94
CA GLU A 177 -0.13 11.73 -18.24
C GLU A 177 0.39 11.19 -19.57
N MET A 178 -0.03 9.97 -19.96
CA MET A 178 0.51 9.26 -21.13
C MET A 178 -0.51 9.02 -22.25
N GLY A 179 -1.77 9.37 -22.05
CA GLY A 179 -2.87 9.08 -22.97
C GLY A 179 -3.44 7.67 -22.77
N THR A 180 -4.58 7.41 -23.42
CA THR A 180 -5.31 6.12 -23.29
C THR A 180 -4.58 4.96 -23.97
N ASN A 181 -3.78 5.23 -25.01
CA ASN A 181 -3.00 4.21 -25.71
C ASN A 181 -1.60 4.73 -26.09
N PRO A 182 -0.66 4.79 -25.14
CA PRO A 182 0.69 5.31 -25.38
C PRO A 182 1.51 4.43 -26.32
N LEU A 183 1.12 3.16 -26.54
CA LEU A 183 1.81 2.26 -27.44
C LEU A 183 1.73 2.73 -28.91
N ASN A 184 0.63 3.36 -29.32
CA ASN A 184 0.48 3.85 -30.68
C ASN A 184 1.39 5.05 -30.99
N GLU A 185 1.68 5.86 -29.96
CA GLU A 185 2.38 7.13 -30.11
C GLU A 185 3.89 7.02 -29.80
N SER A 186 4.29 6.04 -28.98
CA SER A 186 5.67 5.90 -28.53
C SER A 186 6.41 4.76 -29.24
N ARG A 187 7.38 5.13 -30.09
CA ARG A 187 8.32 4.17 -30.71
C ARG A 187 9.12 3.37 -29.68
N VAL A 188 9.42 3.98 -28.53
CA VAL A 188 10.14 3.32 -27.43
C VAL A 188 9.31 2.20 -26.84
N LEU A 189 8.02 2.44 -26.58
CA LEU A 189 7.11 1.41 -26.06
C LEU A 189 6.87 0.31 -27.09
N GLN A 190 6.73 0.67 -28.38
CA GLN A 190 6.61 -0.32 -29.47
C GLN A 190 7.82 -1.25 -29.50
N SER A 191 9.04 -0.70 -29.43
CA SER A 191 10.27 -1.50 -29.38
C SER A 191 10.32 -2.40 -28.14
N LEU A 192 9.97 -1.87 -26.96
CA LEU A 192 9.91 -2.66 -25.73
C LEU A 192 9.01 -3.89 -25.86
N VAL A 193 7.75 -3.68 -26.26
CA VAL A 193 6.77 -4.76 -26.35
C VAL A 193 7.14 -5.78 -27.42
N ASN A 194 7.59 -5.31 -28.59
CA ASN A 194 7.86 -6.19 -29.73
C ASN A 194 9.17 -6.98 -29.59
N GLU A 195 10.22 -6.37 -29.05
CA GLU A 195 11.57 -6.96 -29.01
C GLU A 195 11.89 -7.60 -27.65
N TYR A 196 11.27 -7.13 -26.56
CA TYR A 196 11.62 -7.52 -25.18
C TYR A 196 10.44 -8.09 -24.39
N GLY A 197 9.39 -8.56 -25.08
CA GLY A 197 8.25 -9.29 -24.50
C GLY A 197 8.66 -10.51 -23.64
N PRO A 198 7.76 -11.03 -22.77
CA PRO A 198 6.39 -10.60 -22.57
C PRO A 198 6.27 -9.34 -21.71
N ILE A 199 5.55 -8.33 -22.21
CA ILE A 199 5.28 -7.06 -21.54
C ILE A 199 3.81 -6.70 -21.76
N SER A 200 3.11 -6.28 -20.71
CA SER A 200 1.76 -5.72 -20.77
C SER A 200 1.76 -4.25 -20.32
N LEU A 201 0.81 -3.49 -20.86
CA LEU A 201 0.63 -2.07 -20.54
C LEU A 201 -0.74 -1.90 -19.89
N HIS A 202 -0.76 -1.23 -18.73
CA HIS A 202 -1.96 -1.04 -17.93
C HIS A 202 -2.17 0.44 -17.62
N GLY A 203 -3.20 1.03 -18.24
CA GLY A 203 -3.59 2.42 -18.02
C GLY A 203 -4.50 2.57 -16.80
N ILE A 204 -4.24 3.61 -16.01
CA ILE A 204 -5.06 4.00 -14.85
C ILE A 204 -5.82 5.26 -15.23
N ALA A 205 -7.14 5.15 -15.30
CA ALA A 205 -8.05 6.24 -15.68
C ALA A 205 -8.61 6.99 -14.46
N GLU A 206 -8.46 6.41 -13.26
CA GLU A 206 -8.99 6.92 -12.01
C GLU A 206 -8.33 8.25 -11.62
N THR A 207 -9.11 9.33 -11.65
CA THR A 207 -8.63 10.70 -11.37
C THR A 207 -8.17 10.93 -9.94
N ARG A 208 -8.56 10.06 -9.01
CA ARG A 208 -8.13 10.09 -7.59
C ARG A 208 -6.77 9.43 -7.37
N VAL A 209 -6.24 8.72 -8.37
CA VAL A 209 -4.94 8.05 -8.29
C VAL A 209 -3.89 8.99 -8.89
N ASP A 210 -3.00 9.48 -8.03
CA ASP A 210 -1.92 10.37 -8.41
C ASP A 210 -0.62 10.08 -7.64
N GLY A 211 0.49 10.61 -8.15
CA GLY A 211 1.79 10.55 -7.49
C GLY A 211 2.19 9.15 -7.02
N PHE A 212 2.42 9.00 -5.72
CA PHE A 212 2.82 7.71 -5.11
C PHE A 212 1.68 6.70 -5.01
N ASN A 213 0.41 7.15 -5.05
CA ASN A 213 -0.75 6.26 -4.95
C ASN A 213 -0.84 5.32 -6.17
N THR A 214 -0.30 5.74 -7.31
CA THR A 214 -0.17 4.92 -8.54
C THR A 214 0.55 3.60 -8.26
N LYS A 215 1.57 3.59 -7.41
CA LYS A 215 2.33 2.38 -7.04
C LYS A 215 1.46 1.38 -6.27
N VAL A 216 0.69 1.87 -5.31
CA VAL A 216 -0.22 1.06 -4.51
C VAL A 216 -1.37 0.53 -5.36
N PHE A 217 -1.92 1.38 -6.23
CA PHE A 217 -2.99 0.99 -7.17
C PHE A 217 -2.53 -0.13 -8.10
N ALA A 218 -1.36 0.01 -8.72
CA ALA A 218 -0.78 -0.99 -9.60
C ALA A 218 -0.60 -2.34 -8.89
N LEU A 219 -0.05 -2.34 -7.66
CA LEU A 219 0.08 -3.56 -6.86
C LEU A 219 -1.27 -4.22 -6.54
N ALA A 220 -2.29 -3.43 -6.23
CA ALA A 220 -3.60 -3.94 -5.86
C ALA A 220 -4.39 -4.54 -7.05
N HIS A 221 -4.09 -4.10 -8.27
CA HIS A 221 -4.78 -4.50 -9.51
C HIS A 221 -3.93 -5.36 -10.45
N SER A 222 -2.70 -5.70 -10.07
CA SER A 222 -1.84 -6.61 -10.83
C SER A 222 -2.48 -7.98 -10.99
N GLU A 223 -2.27 -8.60 -12.15
CA GLU A 223 -2.73 -9.98 -12.42
C GLU A 223 -1.70 -11.03 -11.97
N LEU A 224 -0.51 -10.59 -11.52
CA LEU A 224 0.56 -11.44 -11.03
C LEU A 224 0.24 -11.98 -9.63
N ASP A 225 0.54 -13.27 -9.40
CA ASP A 225 0.41 -13.88 -8.07
C ASP A 225 1.55 -13.45 -7.14
N GLN A 226 2.76 -13.28 -7.70
CA GLN A 226 3.94 -12.84 -6.98
C GLN A 226 4.63 -11.73 -7.76
N VAL A 227 4.75 -10.56 -7.12
CA VAL A 227 5.24 -9.34 -7.76
C VAL A 227 6.63 -8.98 -7.23
N LEU A 228 7.57 -8.76 -8.15
CA LEU A 228 8.74 -7.92 -7.90
C LEU A 228 8.38 -6.51 -8.31
N PHE A 229 8.06 -5.66 -7.33
CA PHE A 229 7.85 -4.24 -7.60
C PHE A 229 9.21 -3.58 -7.81
N LEU A 230 9.46 -3.09 -9.03
CA LEU A 230 10.72 -2.47 -9.41
C LEU A 230 10.47 -1.02 -9.80
N ASP A 231 10.94 -0.10 -8.95
CA ASP A 231 10.94 1.32 -9.30
C ASP A 231 11.71 1.56 -10.60
N ALA A 232 11.22 2.50 -11.41
CA ALA A 232 11.77 2.73 -12.74
C ALA A 232 13.21 3.28 -12.72
N ASP A 233 13.65 3.88 -11.62
CA ASP A 233 15.00 4.37 -11.38
C ASP A 233 15.94 3.32 -10.75
N ASN A 234 15.45 2.10 -10.51
CA ASN A 234 16.27 0.98 -10.07
C ASN A 234 16.67 0.09 -11.26
N SER A 235 17.95 -0.29 -11.31
CA SER A 235 18.51 -1.13 -12.37
C SER A 235 19.02 -2.46 -11.79
N PRO A 236 18.53 -3.61 -12.28
CA PRO A 236 18.99 -4.93 -11.84
C PRO A 236 20.40 -5.20 -12.37
N VAL A 237 21.23 -5.84 -11.54
CA VAL A 237 22.59 -6.27 -11.89
C VAL A 237 22.70 -7.75 -12.24
N ARG A 238 21.58 -8.50 -12.15
CA ARG A 238 21.43 -9.91 -12.56
C ARG A 238 19.96 -10.28 -12.68
N ASP A 239 19.68 -11.49 -13.18
CA ASP A 239 18.32 -12.04 -13.20
C ASP A 239 17.72 -12.11 -11.79
N PRO A 240 16.58 -11.43 -11.51
CA PRO A 240 15.95 -11.39 -10.20
C PRO A 240 15.03 -12.59 -9.92
N THR A 241 14.85 -13.53 -10.85
CA THR A 241 13.90 -14.66 -10.71
C THR A 241 14.14 -15.47 -9.43
N TYR A 242 15.39 -15.58 -8.98
CA TYR A 242 15.74 -16.30 -7.74
C TYR A 242 15.03 -15.74 -6.49
N LEU A 243 14.65 -14.44 -6.47
CA LEU A 243 14.04 -13.79 -5.31
C LEU A 243 12.77 -14.51 -4.84
N PHE A 244 11.95 -14.97 -5.79
CA PHE A 244 10.70 -15.71 -5.52
C PHE A 244 10.90 -17.09 -4.89
N THR A 245 12.14 -17.59 -4.85
CA THR A 245 12.50 -18.90 -4.28
C THR A 245 13.42 -18.78 -3.08
N THR A 246 13.80 -17.56 -2.69
CA THR A 246 14.65 -17.37 -1.51
C THR A 246 13.93 -17.84 -0.25
N PRO A 247 14.64 -18.43 0.73
CA PRO A 247 14.02 -18.86 1.98
C PRO A 247 13.24 -17.75 2.68
N THR A 248 13.76 -16.52 2.64
CA THR A 248 13.10 -15.34 3.21
C THR A 248 11.75 -15.07 2.55
N PHE A 249 11.67 -15.14 1.23
CA PHE A 249 10.41 -14.94 0.51
C PHE A 249 9.42 -16.07 0.77
N VAL A 250 9.88 -17.32 0.76
CA VAL A 250 9.03 -18.49 1.01
C VAL A 250 8.50 -18.51 2.44
N GLU A 251 9.31 -18.12 3.42
CA GLU A 251 8.94 -18.07 4.84
C GLU A 251 7.96 -16.91 5.15
N ASN A 252 8.22 -15.72 4.61
CA ASN A 252 7.49 -14.51 4.99
C ASN A 252 6.41 -14.08 3.98
N GLY A 253 6.44 -14.62 2.76
CA GLY A 253 5.58 -14.21 1.63
C GLY A 253 5.94 -12.86 1.00
N ALA A 254 6.87 -12.10 1.58
CA ALA A 254 7.33 -10.82 1.06
C ALA A 254 8.79 -10.55 1.48
N ILE A 255 9.49 -9.77 0.65
CA ILE A 255 10.80 -9.21 0.96
C ILE A 255 10.70 -7.70 0.75
N PHE A 256 11.13 -6.94 1.75
CA PHE A 256 11.23 -5.49 1.67
C PHE A 256 12.70 -5.08 1.78
N TRP A 257 13.09 -4.11 0.97
CA TRP A 257 14.39 -3.46 1.08
C TRP A 257 14.21 -2.17 1.87
N PRO A 258 14.89 -2.03 3.02
CA PRO A 258 14.90 -0.75 3.71
C PRO A 258 15.62 0.24 2.80
N ASP A 259 14.95 1.34 2.52
CA ASP A 259 15.57 2.47 1.84
C ASP A 259 16.66 3.07 2.76
N PHE A 260 17.61 3.81 2.20
CA PHE A 260 18.76 4.37 2.93
C PHE A 260 18.37 5.50 3.91
N TRP A 261 17.08 5.82 4.06
CA TRP A 261 16.61 6.86 4.97
C TRP A 261 16.88 6.47 6.43
N HIS A 262 17.80 7.20 7.06
CA HIS A 262 17.99 7.12 8.50
C HIS A 262 16.71 7.61 9.21
N PRO A 263 16.24 6.97 10.31
CA PRO A 263 15.01 7.38 11.01
C PRO A 263 15.01 8.86 11.46
N MET A 264 16.19 9.43 11.69
CA MET A 264 16.36 10.84 12.05
C MET A 264 16.30 11.82 10.85
N ASN A 265 16.43 11.33 9.61
CA ASN A 265 16.55 12.13 8.39
C ASN A 265 15.70 11.52 7.26
N THR A 266 14.40 11.39 7.50
CA THR A 266 13.45 10.94 6.48
C THR A 266 12.50 12.06 6.07
N ILE A 267 12.38 12.28 4.77
CA ILE A 267 11.38 13.18 4.18
C ILE A 267 9.96 12.63 4.23
N PHE A 268 9.73 11.51 4.95
CA PHE A 268 8.43 10.86 5.13
C PHE A 268 7.94 10.86 6.60
N ASN A 269 8.70 11.42 7.55
CA ASN A 269 8.36 11.38 8.98
C ASN A 269 8.09 9.95 9.48
N ILE A 270 8.96 9.01 9.12
CA ILE A 270 8.94 7.61 9.56
C ILE A 270 10.02 7.42 10.63
N ASN A 271 9.60 7.53 11.89
CA ASN A 271 10.40 7.34 13.09
C ASN A 271 9.60 6.51 14.11
N LYS A 272 10.15 6.22 15.29
CA LYS A 272 9.48 5.37 16.29
C LYS A 272 8.18 5.98 16.79
N GLU A 273 8.10 7.31 16.82
CA GLU A 273 7.02 8.11 17.38
C GLU A 273 5.94 8.49 16.34
N SER A 274 6.11 8.10 15.07
CA SER A 274 5.19 8.41 13.98
C SER A 274 3.79 7.83 14.21
N LEU A 275 2.76 8.65 13.95
CA LEU A 275 1.36 8.18 13.95
C LEU A 275 1.08 7.06 12.95
N LEU A 276 1.95 6.87 11.95
CA LEU A 276 1.83 5.78 10.97
C LEU A 276 1.60 4.42 11.64
N TRP A 277 2.34 4.12 12.71
CA TRP A 277 2.29 2.82 13.39
C TRP A 277 0.92 2.54 14.02
N GLU A 278 0.34 3.57 14.65
CA GLU A 278 -1.01 3.49 15.21
C GLU A 278 -2.06 3.40 14.08
N LEU A 279 -1.89 4.18 13.00
CA LEU A 279 -2.81 4.18 11.86
C LEU A 279 -2.97 2.80 11.22
N VAL A 280 -1.85 2.10 11.02
CA VAL A 280 -1.83 0.76 10.40
C VAL A 280 -1.88 -0.38 11.42
N GLY A 281 -1.98 -0.06 12.72
CA GLY A 281 -2.06 -1.07 13.79
C GLY A 281 -0.83 -1.98 13.90
N THR A 282 0.35 -1.51 13.50
CA THR A 282 1.59 -2.31 13.48
C THR A 282 2.63 -1.69 14.40
N PRO A 283 3.26 -2.46 15.30
CA PRO A 283 4.29 -1.93 16.19
C PRO A 283 5.52 -1.47 15.40
N TYR A 284 6.18 -0.42 15.89
CA TYR A 284 7.46 0.01 15.33
C TYR A 284 8.53 -1.08 15.51
N THR A 285 9.23 -1.41 14.43
CA THR A 285 10.40 -2.28 14.45
C THR A 285 11.61 -1.55 13.88
N TRP A 286 12.63 -1.31 14.71
CA TRP A 286 13.90 -0.69 14.27
C TRP A 286 14.82 -1.68 13.55
N THR A 287 14.57 -2.99 13.67
CA THR A 287 15.49 -4.00 13.18
C THR A 287 15.53 -4.01 11.66
N CYS A 288 16.53 -3.32 11.11
CA CYS A 288 17.25 -3.76 9.91
C CYS A 288 18.04 -5.04 10.27
N SER A 289 17.33 -6.08 10.72
CA SER A 289 17.92 -7.40 10.94
C SER A 289 18.17 -8.00 9.57
N SER A 290 19.33 -7.63 9.05
CA SER A 290 20.12 -8.35 8.08
C SER A 290 20.15 -9.85 8.39
N LYS A 291 19.12 -10.59 7.95
CA LYS A 291 19.41 -11.83 7.24
C LYS A 291 19.85 -11.43 5.83
N LYS A 292 21.10 -10.94 5.76
CA LYS A 292 21.92 -10.78 4.56
C LYS A 292 21.25 -9.99 3.42
N ALA A 293 21.34 -8.66 3.50
CA ALA A 293 21.56 -7.87 2.29
C ALA A 293 22.93 -8.28 1.72
N VAL A 294 22.95 -9.31 0.89
CA VAL A 294 24.10 -9.59 0.06
C VAL A 294 23.85 -8.88 -1.26
N SER A 295 24.49 -7.72 -1.39
CA SER A 295 24.85 -7.19 -2.69
C SER A 295 25.76 -8.23 -3.37
N TYR A 296 25.27 -8.85 -4.43
CA TYR A 296 26.07 -9.48 -5.48
C TYR A 296 25.67 -8.84 -6.79
#